data_AF-A0A6N7XN10-F1
#
_entry.id   AF-A0A6N7XN10-F1
#
_cell.length_a   1.000
_cell.length_b   1.000
_cell.length_c   1.000
_cell.angle_alpha   90.00
_cell.angle_beta   90.00
_cell.angle_gamma   90.00
#
_symmetry.space_group_name_H-M   'P 1'
#
loop_
_entity.id
_entity.type
_entity.pdbx_description
1 polymer ?
#
loop_
_entity_poly.entity_id
_entity_poly.type
_entity_poly.pdbx_seq_one_letter_code
_entity_poly.pdbx_strand_id
1 'polypeptide(L)' 'MIIGIFFILISGFIYIKEKYNVVTIEGERVFNKKIDIIQDGRYRYSILISILSFILGIFSILSSIIY' A
#
# COMPACT_ATOMS: atom_id res chain seq x y z
N MET A 1 -7.04 -9.47 -15.37
CA MET A 1 -6.55 -10.08 -14.11
C MET A 1 -5.18 -9.56 -13.66
N ILE A 2 -4.11 -9.71 -14.45
CA ILE A 2 -2.72 -9.34 -14.08
C ILE A 2 -2.60 -7.87 -13.63
N ILE A 3 -3.23 -6.95 -14.38
CA ILE A 3 -3.24 -5.51 -14.04
C ILE A 3 -3.85 -5.28 -12.66
N GLY A 4 -4.97 -5.94 -12.34
CA GLY A 4 -5.62 -5.82 -11.04
C GLY A 4 -4.75 -6.31 -9.88
N ILE A 5 -4.01 -7.41 -10.08
CA ILE A 5 -3.03 -7.90 -9.09
C ILE A 5 -1.94 -6.84 -8.85
N PHE A 6 -1.46 -6.19 -9.91
CA PHE A 6 -0.45 -5.13 -9.82
C PHE A 6 -0.94 -3.93 -9.01
N PHE A 7 -2.19 -3.52 -9.22
CA PHE A 7 -2.84 -2.46 -8.44
C PHE A 7 -2.98 -2.80 -6.95
N ILE A 8 -3.30 -4.06 -6.62
CA ILE A 8 -3.37 -4.52 -5.23
C ILE A 8 -1.97 -4.50 -4.58
N LEU A 9 -0.93 -4.94 -5.30
CA LEU A 9 0.44 -4.90 -4.81
C LEU A 9 0.92 -3.46 -4.55
N ILE A 10 0.62 -2.53 -5.45
CA ILE A 10 0.93 -1.10 -5.27
C ILE A 10 0.23 -0.55 -4.03
N SER A 11 -1.06 -0.87 -3.86
CA SER A 11 -1.81 -0.42 -2.69
C SER A 11 -1.18 -0.92 -1.38
N GLY A 12 -0.85 -2.21 -1.30
CA GLY A 12 -0.18 -2.81 -0.15
C GLY A 12 1.19 -2.17 0.11
N PHE A 13 1.98 -1.93 -0.95
CA PHE A 13 3.28 -1.28 -0.84
C PHE A 13 3.19 0.13 -0.26
N ILE A 14 2.26 0.95 -0.75
CA ILE A 14 2.04 2.31 -0.24
C ILE A 14 1.63 2.26 1.24
N TYR A 15 0.70 1.37 1.58
CA TYR A 15 0.24 1.20 2.96
C TYR A 15 1.38 0.84 3.92
N ILE A 16 2.20 -0.15 3.53
CA ILE A 16 3.34 -0.60 4.34
C ILE A 16 4.36 0.54 4.49
N LYS A 17 4.71 1.23 3.40
CA LYS A 17 5.66 2.34 3.40
C LYS A 17 5.24 3.50 4.32
N GLU A 18 3.94 3.79 4.35
CA GLU A 18 3.42 4.85 5.21
C GLU A 18 3.35 4.43 6.68
N LYS A 19 2.98 3.17 6.96
CA LYS A 19 2.74 2.69 8.34
C LYS A 19 3.98 2.12 9.04
N TYR A 20 4.96 1.63 8.29
CA TYR A 20 6.16 0.98 8.81
C TYR A 20 7.42 1.69 8.30
N ASN A 21 8.40 1.85 9.19
CA ASN A 21 9.77 2.15 8.80
C ASN A 21 10.52 0.83 8.69
N VAL A 22 11.32 0.69 7.63
CA VAL A 22 12.29 -0.39 7.54
C VAL A 22 13.54 0.10 8.27
N VAL A 23 13.82 -0.49 9.42
CA VAL A 23 14.99 -0.15 10.22
C VAL A 23 15.90 -1.38 10.24
N THR A 24 17.20 -1.16 10.05
CA THR A 24 18.18 -2.24 10.19
C THR A 24 18.66 -2.25 11.63
N ILE A 25 18.35 -3.32 12.37
CA ILE A 25 18.83 -3.53 13.74
C ILE A 25 19.72 -4.77 13.68
N GLU A 26 20.98 -4.65 14.13
CA GLU A 26 21.93 -5.77 14.20
C GLU A 26 22.15 -6.56 12.90
N GLY A 27 21.99 -5.90 11.74
CA GLY A 27 22.15 -6.52 10.42
C GLY A 27 20.87 -7.14 9.84
N GLU A 28 19.79 -7.19 10.60
CA GLU A 28 18.47 -7.66 10.14
C GLU A 28 17.55 -6.49 9.77
N ARG A 29 16.82 -6.62 8.65
CA ARG A 29 15.80 -5.65 8.24
C ARG A 29 14.51 -5.94 9.00
N VAL A 30 14.20 -5.10 9.99
CA VAL A 30 12.98 -5.24 10.80
C VAL A 30 11.98 -4.14 10.42
N PHE A 31 10.72 -4.54 10.26
CA PHE A 31 9.62 -3.59 10.08
C PHE A 31 9.21 -3.03 11.44
N ASN A 32 9.63 -1.81 11.73
CA ASN A 32 9.20 -1.11 12.94
C ASN A 32 7.98 -0.24 12.62
N LYS A 33 6.92 -0.34 13.43
CA LYS A 33 5.74 0.52 13.29
C LYS A 33 6.17 1.96 13.54
N LYS A 34 5.82 2.89 12.64
CA LYS A 34 6.12 4.31 12.86
C LYS A 34 5.35 4.79 14.09
N ILE A 35 6.07 5.29 15.08
CA ILE A 35 5.50 5.74 16.36
C ILE A 35 4.92 7.15 16.18
N ASP A 36 5.63 8.01 15.45
CA ASP A 36 5.17 9.35 15.04
C ASP A 36 4.75 9.34 13.56
N ILE A 37 3.51 8.94 13.31
CA ILE A 37 2.87 9.19 12.03
C ILE A 37 2.36 10.63 12.07
N ILE A 38 3.16 11.57 11.55
CA ILE A 38 2.69 12.92 11.31
C ILE A 38 1.61 12.83 10.23
N GLN A 39 0.35 13.03 10.61
CA GLN A 39 -0.82 12.99 9.71
C GLN A 39 -0.87 14.22 8.81
N ASP A 40 0.24 14.53 8.16
CA ASP A 40 0.38 15.64 7.27
C ASP A 40 -0.45 15.43 6.00
N GLY A 41 -0.64 16.48 5.20
CA GLY A 41 -1.40 16.41 3.95
C GLY A 41 -0.91 15.27 3.05
N ARG A 42 0.41 15.08 2.96
CA ARG A 42 1.04 14.00 2.18
C ARG A 42 0.62 12.60 2.64
N TYR A 43 0.56 12.35 3.94
CA TYR A 43 0.13 11.06 4.49
C TYR A 43 -1.33 10.75 4.09
N ARG A 44 -2.21 11.76 4.19
CA ARG A 44 -3.61 11.63 3.80
C ARG A 44 -3.77 11.32 2.31
N TYR A 45 -3.04 12.03 1.45
CA TYR A 45 -3.04 11.75 0.01
C TYR A 45 -2.48 10.37 -0.33
N SER A 46 -1.37 9.96 0.30
CA SER A 46 -0.80 8.61 0.10
C SER A 46 -1.81 7.51 0.43
N ILE A 47 -2.55 7.65 1.55
CA ILE A 47 -3.56 6.67 1.95
C ILE A 47 -4.76 6.67 0.99
N LEU A 48 -5.24 7.85 0.59
CA LEU A 48 -6.31 7.95 -0.40
C LEU A 48 -5.92 7.24 -1.71
N ILE A 49 -4.70 7.45 -2.19
CA ILE A 49 -4.18 6.79 -3.40
C ILE A 49 -4.07 5.27 -3.19
N SER A 50 -3.62 4.82 -2.01
CA SER A 50 -3.56 3.39 -1.67
C SER A 50 -4.96 2.74 -1.70
N ILE A 51 -5.96 3.38 -1.11
CA ILE A 51 -7.36 2.90 -1.11
C ILE A 51 -7.91 2.87 -2.54
N LEU A 52 -7.71 3.95 -3.30
CA LEU A 52 -8.21 4.06 -4.67
C LEU A 52 -7.57 3.02 -5.59
N SER A 53 -6.26 2.78 -5.44
CA SER A 53 -5.55 1.71 -6.15
C SER A 53 -6.06 0.32 -5.79
N PHE A 54 -6.39 0.08 -4.52
CA PHE A 54 -6.98 -1.19 -4.08
C PHE A 54 -8.33 -1.45 -4.73
N ILE A 55 -9.20 -0.44 -4.73
CA ILE A 55 -10.53 -0.50 -5.32
C ILE A 55 -10.43 -0.80 -6.82
N LEU A 56 -9.58 -0.06 -7.55
CA LEU A 56 -9.34 -0.30 -8.97
C LEU A 56 -8.80 -1.72 -9.24
N GLY A 57 -7.91 -2.21 -8.37
CA GLY A 57 -7.39 -3.57 -8.45
C GLY A 57 -8.49 -4.63 -8.34
N ILE A 58 -9.38 -4.49 -7.35
CA ILE A 58 -10.53 -5.38 -7.17
C ILE A 58 -11.44 -5.33 -8.39
N PHE A 59 -11.84 -4.13 -8.85
CA PHE A 59 -12.71 -4.01 -10.01
C PHE A 59 -12.10 -4.61 -11.28
N SER A 60 -10.79 -4.45 -11.49
CA SER A 60 -10.09 -5.05 -12.63
C SER A 60 -10.05 -6.58 -12.56
N ILE A 61 -9.91 -7.16 -11.37
CA ILE A 61 -10.00 -8.62 -11.18
C ILE A 61 -11.42 -9.08 -11.42
N LEU A 62 -12.41 -8.43 -10.80
CA LEU A 62 -13.83 -8.77 -10.95
C LEU A 62 -14.26 -8.73 -12.42
N SER A 63 -13.89 -7.64 -13.11
CA SER A 63 -14.16 -7.48 -14.53
C SER A 63 -13.54 -8.59 -15.37
N SER A 64 -12.36 -9.08 -14.99
CA SER A 64 -11.67 -10.16 -15.72
C SER A 64 -12.20 -11.56 -15.41
N ILE A 65 -13.06 -11.69 -14.40
CA ILE A 65 -13.76 -12.94 -14.08
C ILE A 65 -15.13 -12.95 -14.77
N ILE A 66 -15.79 -11.79 -14.82
CA ILE A 66 -17.13 -11.64 -15.41
C ILE A 66 -17.06 -11.62 -16.95
N TYR A 67 -16.05 -10.94 -17.51
CA TYR A 67 -15.81 -10.80 -18.95
C TYR A 67 -14.53 -11.53 -19.33
#